data_AF-A0A939ZCQ0-F1
#
_entry.id   AF-A0A939ZCQ0-F1
#
_cell.length_a   1.000
_cell.length_b   1.000
_cell.length_c   1.000
_cell.angle_alpha   90.00
_cell.angle_beta   90.00
_cell.angle_gamma   90.00
#
_symmetry.space_group_name_H-M   'P 1'
#
loop_
_entity.id
_entity.type
_entity.pdbx_description
1 polymer ?
#
loop_
_entity_poly.entity_id
_entity_poly.type
_entity_poly.pdbx_seq_one_letter_code
_entity_poly.pdbx_strand_id
1 'polypeptide(L)'
;MTICLNTKKEEPKKITSTKELAQYIIENGNDVEKMSEEDRAKMDARIMAKLKSGNKLSQKELDYLRKTNPIMYAHAMRVQRMAEAVEEQLKHAKSKEEADSIISASLSGISKNDPDREYIYAAVNRISTEFHKSGAYEKLPNTAEEGDKKNKESGDVFSDAEDEDDEGFDLKNWSPLTEVYDSMPTFSVGA
;
A
#
# COMPACT_ATOMS: atom_id res chain seq x y z
N MET A 1 -33.12 47.03 19.01
CA MET A 1 -32.16 46.68 20.08
C MET A 1 -31.20 45.65 19.53
N THR A 2 -29.94 46.02 19.36
CA THR A 2 -28.85 45.16 18.89
C THR A 2 -28.45 44.19 19.99
N ILE A 3 -28.48 42.89 19.70
CA ILE A 3 -28.03 41.82 20.60
C ILE A 3 -26.54 41.58 20.31
N CYS A 4 -25.67 41.98 21.22
CA CYS A 4 -24.23 41.72 21.12
C CYS A 4 -23.95 40.25 21.45
N LEU A 5 -23.45 39.49 20.46
CA LEU A 5 -22.92 38.15 20.65
C LEU A 5 -21.56 38.23 21.36
N ASN A 6 -21.53 37.79 22.61
CA ASN A 6 -20.31 37.70 23.40
C ASN A 6 -19.53 36.43 22.99
N THR A 7 -18.62 36.57 22.04
CA THR A 7 -17.66 35.51 21.67
C THR A 7 -16.49 35.56 22.65
N LYS A 8 -16.54 34.71 23.68
CA LYS A 8 -15.38 34.45 24.54
C LYS A 8 -14.30 33.79 23.68
N LYS A 9 -13.38 34.59 23.13
CA LYS A 9 -12.10 34.11 22.59
C LYS A 9 -11.33 33.48 23.75
N GLU A 10 -11.20 32.15 23.76
CA GLU A 10 -10.20 31.49 24.58
C GLU A 10 -8.82 31.91 24.06
N GLU A 11 -8.05 32.64 24.86
CA GLU A 11 -6.68 32.99 24.54
C GLU A 11 -5.78 31.75 24.65
N PRO A 12 -4.81 31.54 23.73
CA PRO A 12 -3.90 30.41 23.81
C PRO A 12 -2.98 30.56 25.03
N LYS A 13 -3.04 29.60 25.95
CA LYS A 13 -2.19 29.53 27.16
C LYS A 13 -0.70 29.55 26.74
N LYS A 14 0.05 30.56 27.19
CA LYS A 14 1.50 30.66 26.94
C LYS A 14 2.24 29.72 27.89
N ILE A 15 2.89 28.70 27.35
CA ILE A 15 3.65 27.70 28.11
C ILE A 15 5.07 28.22 28.27
N THR A 16 5.52 28.41 29.51
CA THR A 16 6.80 29.11 29.78
C THR A 16 7.88 28.20 30.35
N SER A 17 7.49 27.02 30.84
CA SER A 17 8.39 26.06 31.48
C SER A 17 8.33 24.68 30.82
N THR A 18 9.45 23.97 30.79
CA THR A 18 9.53 22.59 30.28
C THR A 18 8.65 21.63 31.07
N LYS A 19 8.43 21.92 32.37
CA LYS A 19 7.49 21.18 33.22
C LYS A 19 6.03 21.44 32.81
N GLU A 20 5.66 22.69 32.54
CA GLU A 20 4.32 23.05 32.06
C GLU A 20 4.05 22.46 30.67
N LEU A 21 5.06 22.39 29.81
CA LEU A 21 4.96 21.76 28.49
C LEU A 21 4.71 20.26 28.61
N ALA A 22 5.48 19.57 29.46
CA ALA A 22 5.25 18.15 29.74
C ALA A 22 3.85 17.91 30.32
N GLN A 23 3.41 18.77 31.24
CA GLN A 23 2.11 18.64 31.90
C GLN A 23 0.93 18.92 30.95
N TYR A 24 1.06 19.91 30.06
CA TYR A 24 0.10 20.19 29.00
C TYR A 24 0.00 19.04 27.97
N ILE A 25 1.14 18.44 27.61
CA ILE A 25 1.16 17.26 26.72
C ILE A 25 0.46 16.07 27.38
N ILE A 26 0.62 15.89 28.69
CA ILE A 26 -0.07 14.82 29.44
C ILE A 26 -1.57 15.13 29.57
N GLU A 27 -1.96 16.35 29.93
CA GLU A 27 -3.35 16.77 30.13
C GLU A 27 -4.17 16.82 28.83
N ASN A 28 -3.54 17.16 27.71
CA ASN A 28 -4.19 17.20 26.40
C ASN A 28 -3.95 15.91 25.58
N GLY A 29 -3.01 15.06 25.99
CA GLY A 29 -2.74 13.78 25.34
C GLY A 29 -3.80 12.72 25.63
N ASN A 30 -4.56 12.87 26.71
CA ASN A 30 -5.46 11.85 27.26
C ASN A 30 -6.96 12.20 27.11
N ASP A 31 -7.41 12.70 25.95
CA ASP A 31 -8.84 12.89 25.67
C ASP A 31 -9.66 11.59 25.82
N VAL A 32 -9.02 10.44 25.59
CA VAL A 32 -9.64 9.11 25.76
C VAL A 32 -10.04 8.85 27.22
N GLU A 33 -9.28 9.41 28.17
CA GLU A 33 -9.54 9.23 29.60
C GLU A 33 -10.78 10.01 30.06
N LYS A 34 -11.11 11.11 29.36
CA LYS A 34 -12.31 11.94 29.61
C LYS A 34 -13.57 11.43 28.89
N MET A 35 -13.44 10.46 27.98
CA MET A 35 -14.61 9.85 27.32
C MET A 35 -15.36 8.93 28.29
N SER A 36 -16.69 9.06 28.30
CA SER A 36 -17.61 8.16 29.00
C SER A 36 -17.40 6.70 28.57
N GLU A 37 -17.62 5.76 29.48
CA GLU A 37 -17.56 4.32 29.20
C GLU A 37 -18.47 3.93 28.03
N GLU A 38 -19.64 4.57 27.91
CA GLU A 38 -20.55 4.35 26.79
C GLU A 38 -19.95 4.75 25.44
N ASP A 39 -19.23 5.87 25.39
CA ASP A 39 -18.66 6.37 24.15
C ASP A 39 -17.42 5.57 23.75
N ARG A 40 -16.67 5.07 24.73
CA ARG A 40 -15.61 4.07 24.51
C ARG A 40 -16.18 2.79 23.92
N ALA A 41 -17.24 2.23 24.51
CA ALA A 41 -17.90 1.03 24.00
C ALA A 41 -18.45 1.20 22.58
N LYS A 42 -19.05 2.37 22.27
CA LYS A 42 -19.47 2.71 20.90
C LYS A 42 -18.29 2.77 19.94
N MET A 43 -17.16 3.32 20.37
CA MET A 43 -15.94 3.39 19.55
C MET A 43 -15.38 2.00 19.28
N ASP A 44 -15.26 1.16 20.31
CA ASP A 44 -14.84 -0.24 20.20
C ASP A 44 -15.76 -1.04 19.27
N ALA A 45 -17.08 -0.88 19.39
CA ALA A 45 -18.04 -1.53 18.52
C ALA A 45 -17.88 -1.10 17.05
N ARG A 46 -17.67 0.19 16.78
CA ARG A 46 -17.41 0.71 15.42
C ARG A 46 -16.12 0.14 14.83
N ILE A 47 -15.06 0.09 15.64
CA ILE A 47 -13.76 -0.46 15.25
C ILE A 47 -13.88 -1.94 14.89
N MET A 48 -14.53 -2.72 15.76
CA MET A 48 -14.80 -4.13 15.52
C MET A 48 -15.65 -4.36 14.27
N ALA A 49 -16.70 -3.56 14.06
CA ALA A 49 -17.53 -3.64 12.86
C ALA A 49 -16.73 -3.32 11.59
N LYS A 50 -15.81 -2.36 11.64
CA LYS A 50 -14.92 -2.05 10.51
C LYS A 50 -13.94 -3.18 10.23
N LEU A 51 -13.28 -3.73 11.24
CA LEU A 51 -12.37 -4.86 11.09
C LEU A 51 -13.08 -6.09 10.50
N LYS A 52 -14.26 -6.44 11.02
CA LYS A 52 -15.07 -7.56 10.50
C LYS A 52 -15.56 -7.35 9.08
N SER A 53 -15.81 -6.10 8.67
CA SER A 53 -16.20 -5.78 7.30
C SER A 53 -15.01 -5.54 6.37
N GLY A 54 -13.77 -5.71 6.86
CA GLY A 54 -12.56 -5.50 6.07
C GLY A 54 -12.28 -4.04 5.73
N ASN A 55 -12.90 -3.10 6.44
CA ASN A 55 -12.69 -1.67 6.24
C ASN A 55 -11.41 -1.19 6.92
N LYS A 56 -10.70 -0.25 6.25
CA LYS A 56 -9.57 0.46 6.86
C LYS A 56 -10.06 1.31 8.05
N LEU A 57 -9.30 1.27 9.14
CA LEU A 57 -9.59 2.08 10.32
C LEU A 57 -9.18 3.53 10.07
N SER A 58 -9.94 4.46 10.63
CA SER A 58 -9.59 5.88 10.58
C SER A 58 -8.47 6.20 11.56
N GLN A 59 -7.74 7.29 11.33
CA GLN A 59 -6.65 7.72 12.21
C GLN A 59 -7.11 7.92 13.67
N LYS A 60 -8.32 8.47 13.86
CA LYS A 60 -8.92 8.63 15.20
C LYS A 60 -9.16 7.29 15.90
N GLU A 61 -9.60 6.27 15.17
CA GLU A 61 -9.83 4.93 15.70
C GLU A 61 -8.51 4.21 16.02
N LEU A 62 -7.49 4.39 15.18
CA LEU A 62 -6.15 3.89 15.41
C LEU A 62 -5.49 4.54 16.63
N ASP A 63 -5.58 5.86 16.77
CA ASP A 63 -5.06 6.60 17.92
C ASP A 63 -5.78 6.20 19.21
N TYR A 64 -7.09 5.92 19.13
CA TYR A 64 -7.85 5.36 20.25
C TYR A 64 -7.33 3.97 20.64
N LEU A 65 -7.22 3.03 19.70
CA LEU A 65 -6.68 1.68 19.97
C LEU A 65 -5.28 1.73 20.54
N ARG A 66 -4.41 2.62 20.05
CA ARG A 66 -3.05 2.77 20.56
C ARG A 66 -3.01 3.09 22.05
N LYS A 67 -4.01 3.81 22.55
CA LYS A 67 -4.13 4.22 23.96
C LYS A 67 -4.91 3.23 24.80
N THR A 68 -5.95 2.59 24.26
CA THR A 68 -6.83 1.68 25.01
C THR A 68 -6.43 0.22 24.92
N ASN A 69 -6.06 -0.26 23.73
CA ASN A 69 -5.73 -1.65 23.47
C ASN A 69 -4.60 -1.77 22.43
N PRO A 70 -3.33 -1.68 22.87
CA PRO A 70 -2.17 -1.70 21.97
C PRO A 70 -2.01 -3.03 21.23
N ILE A 71 -2.53 -4.13 21.77
CA ILE A 71 -2.52 -5.44 21.10
C ILE A 71 -3.46 -5.41 19.89
N MET A 72 -4.69 -4.94 20.09
CA MET A 72 -5.66 -4.79 19.00
C MET A 72 -5.20 -3.77 17.95
N TYR A 73 -4.49 -2.71 18.37
CA TYR A 73 -3.82 -1.80 17.43
C TYR A 73 -2.81 -2.53 16.53
N ALA A 74 -1.98 -3.42 17.09
CA ALA A 74 -1.02 -4.19 16.31
C ALA A 74 -1.71 -5.13 15.29
N HIS A 75 -2.78 -5.82 15.72
CA HIS A 75 -3.62 -6.65 14.86
C HIS A 75 -4.23 -5.83 13.71
N ALA A 76 -4.86 -4.70 14.02
CA ALA A 76 -5.40 -3.77 13.03
C ALA A 76 -4.35 -3.30 12.00
N MET A 77 -3.17 -2.89 12.47
CA MET A 77 -2.08 -2.45 11.59
C MET A 77 -1.57 -3.58 10.69
N ARG A 78 -1.55 -4.81 11.19
CA ARG A 78 -1.17 -5.98 10.40
C ARG A 78 -2.19 -6.24 9.29
N VAL A 79 -3.48 -6.29 9.62
CA VAL A 79 -4.57 -6.45 8.65
C VAL A 79 -4.48 -5.37 7.56
N GLN A 80 -4.27 -4.12 7.95
CA GLN A 80 -4.17 -3.00 7.02
C GLN A 80 -2.97 -3.14 6.08
N ARG A 81 -1.78 -3.47 6.58
CA ARG A 81 -0.59 -3.67 5.72
C ARG A 81 -0.77 -4.80 4.72
N MET A 82 -1.35 -5.92 5.16
CA MET A 82 -1.63 -7.04 4.27
C MET A 82 -2.65 -6.66 3.19
N ALA A 83 -3.72 -5.95 3.58
CA ALA A 83 -4.71 -5.45 2.65
C ALA A 83 -4.10 -4.47 1.63
N GLU A 84 -3.26 -3.52 2.08
CA GLU A 84 -2.58 -2.56 1.20
C GLU A 84 -1.63 -3.24 0.22
N ALA A 85 -0.87 -4.26 0.66
CA ALA A 85 0.01 -5.02 -0.21
C ALA A 85 -0.78 -5.73 -1.33
N VAL A 86 -1.94 -6.32 -1.01
CA VAL A 86 -2.82 -6.95 -2.02
C VAL A 86 -3.40 -5.91 -2.97
N GLU A 87 -3.85 -4.77 -2.45
CA GLU A 87 -4.37 -3.67 -3.27
C GLU A 87 -3.31 -3.14 -4.24
N GLU A 88 -2.07 -2.99 -3.79
CA GLU A 88 -0.93 -2.56 -4.62
C GLU A 88 -0.59 -3.60 -5.69
N GLN A 89 -0.53 -4.88 -5.33
CA GLN A 89 -0.30 -5.96 -6.30
C GLN A 89 -1.41 -6.02 -7.36
N LEU A 90 -2.68 -5.83 -6.98
CA LEU A 90 -3.80 -5.80 -7.92
C LEU A 90 -3.75 -4.62 -8.88
N LYS A 91 -3.22 -3.46 -8.47
CA LYS A 91 -3.00 -2.32 -9.36
C LYS A 91 -1.94 -2.59 -10.43
N HIS A 92 -0.97 -3.46 -10.13
CA HIS A 92 0.10 -3.86 -11.04
C HIS A 92 -0.17 -5.17 -11.78
N ALA A 93 -1.33 -5.81 -11.54
CA ALA A 93 -1.71 -7.03 -12.23
C ALA A 93 -1.85 -6.78 -13.74
N LYS A 94 -1.26 -7.66 -14.55
CA LYS A 94 -1.25 -7.55 -16.01
C LYS A 94 -2.35 -8.37 -16.67
N SER A 95 -2.90 -9.36 -15.98
CA SER A 95 -3.98 -10.20 -16.46
C SER A 95 -5.01 -10.50 -15.36
N LYS A 96 -6.20 -10.95 -15.77
CA LYS A 96 -7.23 -11.40 -14.83
C LYS A 96 -6.77 -12.62 -14.04
N GLU A 97 -6.10 -13.56 -14.69
CA GLU A 97 -5.49 -14.72 -14.04
C GLU A 97 -4.46 -14.33 -12.97
N GLU A 98 -3.64 -13.31 -13.23
CA GLU A 98 -2.68 -12.81 -12.26
C GLU A 98 -3.37 -12.18 -11.05
N ALA A 99 -4.44 -11.42 -11.27
CA ALA A 99 -5.25 -10.85 -10.19
C ALA A 99 -5.89 -11.93 -9.31
N ASP A 100 -6.49 -12.96 -9.91
CA ASP A 100 -7.09 -14.09 -9.19
C ASP A 100 -6.02 -14.91 -8.44
N SER A 101 -4.82 -15.07 -9.04
CA SER A 101 -3.66 -15.70 -8.41
C SER A 101 -3.19 -14.91 -7.18
N ILE A 102 -3.07 -13.58 -7.26
CA ILE A 102 -2.72 -12.71 -6.13
C ILE A 102 -3.72 -12.87 -4.99
N ILE A 103 -5.02 -12.84 -5.28
CA ILE A 103 -6.08 -12.97 -4.28
C ILE A 103 -6.02 -14.35 -3.62
N SER A 104 -5.93 -15.41 -4.42
CA SER A 104 -5.89 -16.79 -3.91
C SER A 104 -4.62 -17.10 -3.11
N ALA A 105 -3.45 -16.61 -3.55
CA ALA A 105 -2.19 -16.72 -2.82
C ALA A 105 -2.27 -16.00 -1.47
N SER A 106 -2.86 -14.79 -1.45
CA SER A 106 -3.02 -14.00 -0.22
C SER A 106 -3.92 -14.69 0.80
N LEU A 107 -5.01 -15.32 0.36
CA LEU A 107 -5.92 -16.04 1.25
C LEU A 107 -5.37 -17.39 1.72
N SER A 108 -4.69 -18.12 0.83
CA SER A 108 -4.14 -19.46 1.14
C SER A 108 -2.87 -19.40 1.98
N GLY A 109 -2.09 -18.31 1.90
CA GLY A 109 -0.91 -18.08 2.73
C GLY A 109 -1.22 -17.83 4.21
N ILE A 110 -2.48 -17.54 4.56
CA ILE A 110 -2.88 -17.27 5.94
C ILE A 110 -3.13 -18.59 6.67
N SER A 111 -2.43 -18.79 7.78
CA SER A 111 -2.61 -19.97 8.63
C SER A 111 -4.04 -20.06 9.16
N LYS A 112 -4.57 -21.29 9.25
CA LYS A 112 -5.92 -21.53 9.79
C LYS A 112 -6.05 -21.11 11.26
N ASN A 113 -4.94 -21.11 11.99
CA ASN A 113 -4.87 -20.79 13.41
C ASN A 113 -4.51 -19.32 13.68
N ASP A 114 -4.45 -18.49 12.64
CA ASP A 114 -4.12 -17.09 12.78
C ASP A 114 -5.26 -16.31 13.48
N PRO A 115 -4.98 -15.54 14.54
CA PRO A 115 -6.01 -14.76 15.24
C PRO A 115 -6.66 -13.70 14.36
N ASP A 116 -5.94 -13.17 13.36
CA ASP A 116 -6.41 -12.09 12.48
C ASP A 116 -7.03 -12.62 11.19
N ARG A 117 -7.13 -13.95 11.03
CA ARG A 117 -7.56 -14.60 9.80
C ARG A 117 -8.86 -14.01 9.27
N GLU A 118 -9.89 -13.93 10.12
CA GLU A 118 -11.20 -13.43 9.73
C GLU A 118 -11.14 -12.00 9.18
N TYR A 119 -10.38 -11.12 9.84
CA TYR A 119 -10.22 -9.73 9.43
C TYR A 119 -9.44 -9.59 8.13
N ILE A 120 -8.36 -10.36 7.96
CA ILE A 120 -7.57 -10.35 6.73
C ILE A 120 -8.44 -10.87 5.56
N TYR A 121 -9.16 -11.97 5.75
CA TYR A 121 -10.07 -12.50 4.72
C TYR A 121 -11.13 -11.48 4.32
N ALA A 122 -11.76 -10.80 5.29
CA ALA A 122 -12.74 -9.77 5.00
C ALA A 122 -12.14 -8.60 4.21
N ALA A 123 -10.95 -8.14 4.58
CA ALA A 123 -10.26 -7.04 3.91
C ALA A 123 -9.86 -7.39 2.48
N VAL A 124 -9.26 -8.56 2.26
CA VAL A 124 -8.87 -9.05 0.93
C VAL A 124 -10.09 -9.25 0.04
N ASN A 125 -11.16 -9.87 0.56
CA ASN A 125 -12.40 -10.07 -0.19
C ASN A 125 -13.04 -8.73 -0.59
N ARG A 126 -13.04 -7.75 0.30
CA ARG A 126 -13.49 -6.40 -0.02
C ARG A 126 -12.69 -5.80 -1.18
N ILE A 127 -11.36 -5.82 -1.08
CA ILE A 127 -10.47 -5.30 -2.14
C ILE A 127 -10.72 -6.01 -3.46
N SER A 128 -10.84 -7.34 -3.45
CA SER A 128 -11.20 -8.11 -4.63
C SER A 128 -12.52 -7.61 -5.25
N THR A 129 -13.58 -7.44 -4.45
CA THR A 129 -14.85 -6.91 -4.98
C THR A 129 -14.75 -5.47 -5.48
N GLU A 130 -13.96 -4.61 -4.82
CA GLU A 130 -13.70 -3.24 -5.27
C GLU A 130 -12.91 -3.24 -6.59
N PHE A 131 -11.96 -4.15 -6.75
CA PHE A 131 -11.18 -4.32 -7.97
C PHE A 131 -12.03 -4.85 -9.12
N HIS A 132 -12.88 -5.86 -8.91
CA HIS A 132 -13.79 -6.37 -9.94
C HIS A 132 -14.85 -5.35 -10.34
N LYS A 133 -15.30 -4.50 -9.41
CA LYS A 133 -16.20 -3.37 -9.73
C LYS A 133 -15.47 -2.21 -10.38
N SER A 134 -14.16 -2.10 -10.16
CA SER A 134 -13.35 -1.11 -10.85
C SER A 134 -13.24 -1.50 -12.33
N GLY A 135 -13.35 -0.52 -13.21
CA GLY A 135 -13.12 -0.74 -14.65
C GLY A 135 -11.67 -1.15 -14.99
N ALA A 136 -10.78 -1.31 -14.00
CA ALA A 136 -9.44 -1.84 -14.21
C ALA A 136 -9.49 -3.34 -14.55
N TYR A 137 -10.30 -4.12 -13.84
CA TYR A 137 -10.41 -5.56 -14.06
C TYR A 137 -10.97 -5.91 -15.46
N GLU A 138 -11.95 -5.14 -15.94
CA GLU A 138 -12.53 -5.33 -17.28
C GLU A 138 -11.52 -5.06 -18.40
N LYS A 139 -10.57 -4.14 -18.18
CA LYS A 139 -9.55 -3.77 -19.15
C LYS A 139 -8.39 -4.77 -19.22
N LEU A 140 -8.26 -5.65 -18.22
CA LEU A 140 -7.19 -6.64 -18.20
C LEU A 140 -7.45 -7.73 -19.25
N PRO A 141 -6.43 -8.14 -20.00
CA PRO A 141 -6.51 -9.33 -20.85
C PRO A 141 -6.75 -10.57 -19.99
N ASN A 142 -7.37 -11.59 -20.58
CA ASN A 142 -7.64 -12.84 -19.88
C ASN A 142 -6.32 -13.59 -19.59
N THR A 143 -5.33 -13.50 -20.48
CA THR A 143 -4.00 -14.15 -20.33
C THR A 143 -2.88 -13.12 -20.37
N ALA A 144 -1.77 -13.40 -19.66
CA ALA A 144 -0.59 -12.51 -19.66
C ALA A 144 0.07 -12.41 -21.06
N GLU A 145 0.01 -13.48 -21.86
CA GLU A 145 0.56 -13.50 -23.23
C GLU A 145 -0.19 -12.61 -24.23
N GLU A 146 -1.49 -12.37 -24.03
CA GLU A 146 -2.26 -11.43 -24.88
C GLU A 146 -1.96 -9.96 -24.56
N GLY A 147 -1.59 -9.64 -23.31
CA GLY A 147 -1.20 -8.30 -22.90
C GLY A 147 0.09 -7.81 -23.57
N ASP A 148 1.09 -8.70 -23.66
CA ASP A 148 2.36 -8.38 -24.33
C ASP A 148 2.22 -8.28 -25.86
N LYS A 149 1.22 -8.93 -26.47
CA LYS A 149 0.93 -8.81 -27.92
C LYS A 149 0.31 -7.47 -28.29
N LYS A 150 -0.60 -6.92 -27.47
CA LYS A 150 -1.22 -5.60 -27.73
C LYS A 150 -0.24 -4.43 -27.61
N ASN A 151 0.78 -4.52 -26.76
CA ASN A 151 1.80 -3.48 -26.63
C ASN A 151 2.81 -3.49 -27.79
N LYS A 152 2.95 -4.61 -28.51
CA LYS A 152 3.73 -4.69 -29.75
C LYS A 152 2.97 -4.19 -30.96
N GLU A 153 1.66 -4.38 -31.04
CA GLU A 153 0.87 -4.00 -32.22
C GLU A 153 0.69 -2.47 -32.38
N SER A 154 0.90 -1.67 -31.33
CA SER A 154 0.84 -0.19 -31.41
C SER A 154 2.20 0.49 -31.65
N GLY A 155 3.26 -0.28 -31.91
CA GLY A 155 4.65 0.19 -31.94
C GLY A 155 5.34 0.18 -33.30
N ASP A 156 4.69 -0.28 -34.38
CA ASP A 156 5.33 -0.40 -35.70
C ASP A 156 4.67 0.55 -36.71
N VAL A 157 5.06 1.83 -36.66
CA VAL A 157 4.76 2.85 -37.70
C VAL A 157 6.02 3.25 -38.48
N PHE A 158 7.19 2.68 -38.19
CA PHE A 158 8.40 2.95 -38.96
C PHE A 158 9.27 1.70 -39.11
N SER A 159 9.06 0.98 -40.21
CA SER A 159 10.15 0.44 -41.03
C SER A 159 9.58 -0.10 -42.34
N ASP A 160 9.04 0.81 -43.14
CA ASP A 160 8.94 0.66 -44.59
C ASP A 160 10.05 1.53 -45.18
N ALA A 161 11.22 0.95 -45.41
CA ALA A 161 12.29 1.43 -46.30
C ALA A 161 13.48 0.45 -46.23
N GLU A 162 13.49 -0.46 -47.20
CA GLU A 162 14.61 -0.89 -48.04
C GLU A 162 16.04 -1.06 -47.45
N ASP A 163 16.53 -2.29 -47.60
CA ASP A 163 17.82 -2.72 -48.16
C ASP A 163 19.19 -2.18 -47.68
N GLU A 164 20.12 -3.14 -47.69
CA GLU A 164 21.60 -3.08 -47.66
C GLU A 164 22.32 -3.14 -46.30
N ASP A 165 22.83 -4.35 -46.02
CA ASP A 165 24.15 -4.69 -45.46
C ASP A 165 24.82 -3.66 -44.54
N ASP A 166 24.73 -3.85 -43.22
CA ASP A 166 25.79 -3.40 -42.31
C ASP A 166 25.96 -4.36 -41.13
N GLU A 167 27.20 -4.81 -40.93
CA GLU A 167 27.64 -5.81 -39.97
C GLU A 167 27.20 -5.44 -38.55
N GLY A 168 26.30 -6.26 -38.00
CA GLY A 168 25.58 -6.01 -36.76
C GLY A 168 26.50 -5.79 -35.56
N PHE A 169 26.44 -4.58 -35.00
CA PHE A 169 26.79 -4.35 -33.61
C PHE A 169 25.75 -5.06 -32.72
N ASP A 170 26.04 -6.32 -32.38
CA ASP A 170 25.16 -7.18 -31.61
C ASP A 170 25.09 -6.72 -30.15
N LEU A 171 24.09 -5.88 -29.86
CA LEU A 171 23.81 -5.31 -28.53
C LEU A 171 23.65 -6.38 -27.43
N LYS A 172 23.40 -7.64 -27.81
CA LYS A 172 23.27 -8.76 -26.86
C LYS A 172 24.62 -9.30 -26.38
N ASN A 173 25.71 -8.98 -27.10
CA ASN A 173 27.05 -9.43 -26.80
C ASN A 173 27.94 -8.34 -26.19
N TRP A 174 27.43 -7.11 -26.07
CA TRP A 174 28.17 -6.01 -25.45
C TRP A 174 27.85 -5.92 -23.95
N SER A 175 28.86 -6.19 -23.12
CA SER A 175 28.85 -5.90 -21.68
C SER A 175 29.96 -4.88 -21.38
N PRO A 176 29.75 -3.90 -20.48
CA PRO A 176 30.77 -2.91 -20.13
C PRO A 176 32.09 -3.52 -19.60
N LEU A 177 32.05 -4.80 -19.18
CA LEU A 177 33.20 -5.56 -18.72
C LEU A 177 34.11 -6.04 -19.87
N THR A 178 33.58 -6.23 -21.08
CA THR A 178 34.35 -6.71 -22.25
C THR A 178 35.36 -5.67 -22.72
N GLU A 179 34.98 -4.40 -22.67
CA GLU A 179 35.84 -3.25 -23.03
C GLU A 179 37.09 -3.15 -22.14
N VAL A 180 36.95 -3.55 -20.87
CA VAL A 180 38.06 -3.60 -19.90
C VAL A 180 38.96 -4.81 -20.15
N TYR A 181 38.39 -5.93 -20.59
CA TYR A 181 39.14 -7.16 -20.89
C TYR A 181 39.99 -7.01 -22.15
N ASP A 182 39.45 -6.41 -23.22
CA ASP A 182 40.18 -6.13 -24.47
C ASP A 182 41.25 -5.03 -24.30
N SER A 183 41.11 -4.18 -23.29
CA SER A 183 42.13 -3.17 -22.94
C SER A 183 43.29 -3.71 -22.12
N MET A 184 43.29 -5.01 -21.75
CA MET A 184 44.42 -5.59 -21.02
C MET A 184 45.59 -5.88 -21.97
N PRO A 185 46.80 -5.39 -21.69
CA PRO A 185 47.97 -5.71 -22.49
C PRO A 185 48.24 -7.21 -22.43
N THR A 186 48.22 -7.88 -23.59
CA THR A 186 48.59 -9.29 -23.68
C THR A 186 50.10 -9.42 -23.59
N PHE A 187 50.58 -10.01 -22.49
CA PHE A 187 51.98 -10.36 -22.34
C PHE A 187 52.25 -11.65 -23.13
N SER A 188 52.94 -11.53 -24.27
CA SER A 188 53.54 -12.68 -24.93
C SER A 188 54.78 -13.10 -24.16
N VAL A 189 54.75 -14.29 -23.55
CA VAL A 189 55.96 -14.99 -23.12
C VAL A 189 56.62 -15.57 -24.37
N GLY A 190 57.71 -14.94 -24.80
CA GLY A 190 58.60 -15.47 -25.83
C GLY A 190 59.30 -16.73 -25.34
N ALA A 191 59.38 -17.73 -26.23
CA ALA A 191 60.18 -18.93 -26.08
C ALA A 191 61.68 -18.64 -26.09
#